data_AF-A0A2V9P7A2-F1
#
_entry.id   AF-A0A2V9P7A2-F1
#
_cell.length_a   1.000
_cell.length_b   1.000
_cell.length_c   1.000
_cell.angle_alpha   90.00
_cell.angle_beta   90.00
_cell.angle_gamma   90.00
#
_symmetry.space_group_name_H-M   'P 1'
#
loop_
_entity.id
_entity.type
_entity.pdbx_description
1 polymer ?
#
loop_
_entity_poly.entity_id
_entity_poly.type
_entity_poly.pdbx_seq_one_letter_code
_entity_poly.pdbx_strand_id
1 'polypeptide(L)'
;KIPKKVEMIKEEEAPPPQMSGVVGGVPGGVPGGSMGGVMGGIIGSSAPIPKMKTPERVRVSQGVVSGLKVREVKPVYPPIAKTARVQGNVVLQAEISKEGTIQNLRVLSGPPLLIQSALDAVKQWRYRPYVLNGEPVEVETTITVMFSLTGS
;
A
#
# COMPACT_ATOMS: atom_id res chain seq x y z
N LYS A 1 41.01 33.26 18.90
CA LYS A 1 39.77 32.51 18.58
C LYS A 1 39.98 31.87 17.22
N ILE A 2 40.16 30.55 17.18
CA ILE A 2 40.62 29.78 16.01
C ILE A 2 39.40 29.02 15.43
N PRO A 3 39.21 28.95 14.09
CA PRO A 3 38.03 28.34 13.42
C PRO A 3 38.23 26.85 13.08
N LYS A 4 37.14 26.08 12.86
CA LYS A 4 37.10 24.71 12.27
C LYS A 4 35.78 24.55 11.49
N LYS A 5 35.74 24.44 10.15
CA LYS A 5 36.04 23.29 9.24
C LYS A 5 35.03 22.14 9.44
N VAL A 6 33.95 22.10 8.64
CA VAL A 6 33.72 21.25 7.44
C VAL A 6 33.94 19.77 7.70
N GLU A 7 32.84 19.01 7.67
CA GLU A 7 32.84 17.59 7.29
C GLU A 7 31.61 17.30 6.41
N MET A 8 31.90 17.01 5.14
CA MET A 8 31.08 16.16 4.28
C MET A 8 31.21 14.72 4.77
N ILE A 9 30.10 14.06 5.08
CA ILE A 9 29.99 12.61 5.20
C ILE A 9 28.48 12.33 5.20
N LYS A 10 27.88 11.45 4.40
CA LYS A 10 28.25 10.60 3.27
C LYS A 10 26.90 9.99 2.88
N GLU A 11 26.64 9.83 1.59
CA GLU A 11 25.58 8.93 1.14
C GLU A 11 25.78 7.57 1.80
N GLU A 12 24.90 7.22 2.73
CA GLU A 12 24.77 5.85 3.19
C GLU A 12 23.58 5.27 2.44
N GLU A 13 23.90 4.88 1.20
CA GLU A 13 23.21 3.89 0.42
C GLU A 13 22.78 2.75 1.36
N ALA A 14 21.47 2.59 1.55
CA ALA A 14 20.94 1.50 2.36
C ALA A 14 21.51 0.17 1.82
N PRO A 15 22.04 -0.71 2.69
CA PRO A 15 22.70 -1.92 2.23
C PRO A 15 21.73 -2.76 1.39
N PRO A 16 22.13 -3.25 0.20
CA PRO A 16 21.29 -4.16 -0.55
C PRO A 16 21.11 -5.45 0.26
N PRO A 17 19.86 -5.94 0.46
CA PRO A 17 19.66 -7.26 1.03
C PRO A 17 20.25 -8.30 0.07
N GLN A 18 21.22 -9.04 0.59
CA GLN A 18 21.93 -10.11 -0.10
C GLN A 18 20.98 -11.22 -0.50
N MET A 19 21.11 -11.59 -1.77
CA MET A 19 20.43 -12.67 -2.45
C MET A 19 20.93 -14.02 -1.93
N SER A 20 20.05 -14.86 -1.39
CA SER A 20 20.32 -16.30 -1.23
C SER A 20 19.01 -17.07 -1.21
N GLY A 21 18.83 -17.94 -2.21
CA GLY A 21 17.69 -18.80 -2.40
C GLY A 21 17.82 -19.53 -3.72
N VAL A 22 18.46 -20.70 -3.68
CA VAL A 22 18.84 -21.52 -4.84
C VAL A 22 17.65 -22.24 -5.49
N VAL A 23 17.66 -22.22 -6.82
CA VAL A 23 17.38 -23.28 -7.81
C VAL A 23 16.66 -24.56 -7.34
N GLY A 24 15.56 -24.91 -8.04
CA GLY A 24 15.12 -26.30 -8.17
C GLY A 24 13.61 -26.50 -8.43
N GLY A 25 13.20 -26.55 -9.70
CA GLY A 25 11.86 -26.99 -10.10
C GLY A 25 11.73 -27.08 -11.63
N VAL A 26 11.64 -28.31 -12.14
CA VAL A 26 11.82 -28.72 -13.54
C VAL A 26 10.78 -28.10 -14.50
N PRO A 27 11.18 -27.64 -15.71
CA PRO A 27 10.27 -27.24 -16.78
C PRO A 27 9.72 -28.47 -17.52
N GLY A 28 8.39 -28.64 -17.57
CA GLY A 28 7.75 -29.59 -18.49
C GLY A 28 6.55 -30.36 -17.93
N GLY A 29 5.38 -29.72 -17.87
CA GLY A 29 4.10 -30.41 -17.77
C GLY A 29 3.39 -30.35 -19.12
N VAL A 30 3.17 -31.51 -19.74
CA VAL A 30 2.56 -31.65 -21.07
C VAL A 30 1.08 -31.21 -21.11
N PRO A 31 0.62 -30.59 -22.20
CA PRO A 31 -0.79 -30.29 -22.44
C PRO A 31 -1.60 -31.55 -22.80
N GLY A 32 -2.68 -31.84 -22.05
CA GLY A 32 -3.73 -32.78 -22.44
C GLY A 32 -3.56 -34.22 -21.92
N GLY A 33 -4.36 -34.58 -20.93
CA GLY A 33 -4.53 -35.96 -20.45
C GLY A 33 -5.88 -36.13 -19.75
N SER A 34 -6.79 -36.86 -20.40
CA SER A 34 -8.13 -37.19 -19.92
C SER A 34 -8.13 -38.45 -19.05
N MET A 35 -8.79 -38.44 -17.90
CA MET A 35 -9.32 -39.61 -17.18
C MET A 35 -10.25 -39.06 -16.08
N GLY A 36 -11.54 -39.36 -15.94
CA GLY A 36 -12.39 -40.42 -16.47
C GLY A 36 -13.22 -41.00 -15.31
N GLY A 37 -14.50 -40.61 -15.18
CA GLY A 37 -15.56 -41.29 -14.40
C GLY A 37 -15.88 -40.73 -13.00
N VAL A 38 -17.13 -40.66 -12.50
CA VAL A 38 -18.47 -41.02 -12.99
C VAL A 38 -19.55 -40.24 -12.20
N MET A 39 -20.70 -40.00 -12.85
CA MET A 39 -22.08 -39.95 -12.33
C MET A 39 -22.57 -38.77 -11.45
N GLY A 40 -23.57 -38.06 -11.97
CA GLY A 40 -24.64 -37.53 -11.10
C GLY A 40 -25.13 -36.11 -11.38
N GLY A 41 -26.01 -35.96 -12.39
CA GLY A 41 -27.29 -35.27 -12.23
C GLY A 41 -27.37 -33.75 -11.99
N ILE A 42 -28.21 -33.14 -12.82
CA ILE A 42 -29.16 -32.05 -12.58
C ILE A 42 -28.70 -30.57 -12.73
N ILE A 43 -29.29 -29.97 -13.78
CA ILE A 43 -29.98 -28.67 -13.88
C ILE A 43 -29.23 -27.35 -13.63
N GLY A 44 -29.41 -26.43 -14.57
CA GLY A 44 -29.42 -24.99 -14.29
C GLY A 44 -28.46 -24.20 -15.15
N SER A 45 -29.00 -23.57 -16.19
CA SER A 45 -28.33 -22.57 -17.03
C SER A 45 -27.58 -21.52 -16.19
N SER A 46 -26.25 -21.61 -16.15
CA SER A 46 -25.43 -20.51 -15.67
C SER A 46 -25.28 -19.50 -16.80
N ALA A 47 -26.02 -18.40 -16.70
CA ALA A 47 -25.76 -17.22 -17.51
C ALA A 47 -24.28 -16.86 -17.39
N PRO A 48 -23.58 -16.47 -18.48
CA PRO A 48 -22.19 -16.07 -18.39
C PRO A 48 -22.13 -14.80 -17.55
N ILE A 49 -21.65 -14.92 -16.31
CA ILE A 49 -21.25 -13.78 -15.50
C ILE A 49 -20.20 -13.04 -16.34
N PRO A 50 -20.41 -11.76 -16.72
CA PRO A 50 -19.38 -11.01 -17.39
C PRO A 50 -18.19 -10.97 -16.43
N LYS A 51 -17.07 -11.60 -16.85
CA LYS A 51 -15.79 -11.52 -16.15
C LYS A 51 -15.38 -10.03 -16.17
N MET A 52 -15.83 -9.27 -15.18
CA MET A 52 -15.23 -7.97 -14.87
C MET A 52 -13.75 -8.26 -14.74
N LYS A 53 -12.93 -7.67 -15.61
CA LYS A 53 -11.47 -7.67 -15.48
C LYS A 53 -11.16 -7.19 -14.07
N THR A 54 -10.90 -8.11 -13.16
CA THR A 54 -10.40 -7.76 -11.84
C THR A 54 -9.09 -7.02 -12.12
N PRO A 55 -8.97 -5.72 -11.80
CA PRO A 55 -7.70 -5.05 -11.98
C PRO A 55 -6.68 -5.87 -11.19
N GLU A 56 -5.60 -6.27 -11.85
CA GLU A 56 -4.48 -6.94 -11.24
C GLU A 56 -3.83 -5.93 -10.29
N ARG A 57 -4.41 -5.80 -9.09
CA ARG A 57 -3.95 -4.85 -8.07
C ARG A 57 -2.63 -5.38 -7.54
N VAL A 58 -1.55 -4.68 -7.88
CA VAL A 58 -0.23 -5.04 -7.40
C VAL A 58 -0.15 -4.61 -5.94
N ARG A 59 -0.08 -5.59 -5.04
CA ARG A 59 0.16 -5.33 -3.63
C ARG A 59 1.64 -5.08 -3.43
N VAL A 60 2.00 -3.83 -3.15
CA VAL A 60 3.40 -3.46 -2.88
C VAL A 60 3.63 -3.23 -1.39
N SER A 61 4.88 -3.34 -0.96
CA SER A 61 5.25 -3.10 0.44
C SER A 61 5.15 -1.61 0.82
N GLN A 62 4.94 -1.36 2.12
CA GLN A 62 4.85 -0.02 2.72
C GLN A 62 6.03 0.90 2.38
N GLY A 63 7.25 0.34 2.28
CA GLY A 63 8.46 1.11 2.02
C GLY A 63 8.52 1.71 0.62
N VAL A 64 8.05 0.95 -0.38
CA VAL A 64 8.08 1.38 -1.79
C VAL A 64 7.13 2.55 -2.03
N VAL A 65 5.89 2.49 -1.50
CA VAL A 65 4.94 3.60 -1.66
C VAL A 65 5.34 4.85 -0.88
N SER A 66 6.02 4.70 0.25
CA SER A 66 6.44 5.84 1.06
C SER A 66 7.47 6.70 0.31
N GLY A 67 8.37 6.08 -0.45
CA GLY A 67 9.32 6.77 -1.32
C GLY A 67 8.68 7.43 -2.56
N LEU A 68 7.44 7.06 -2.90
CA LEU A 68 6.69 7.66 -3.99
C LEU A 68 5.81 8.82 -3.51
N LYS A 69 5.77 9.14 -2.22
CA LYS A 69 4.93 10.23 -1.72
C LYS A 69 5.46 11.58 -2.23
N VAL A 70 4.66 12.24 -3.07
CA VAL A 70 4.98 13.56 -3.66
C VAL A 70 4.49 14.68 -2.75
N ARG A 71 3.30 14.51 -2.18
CA ARG A 71 2.69 15.52 -1.31
C ARG A 71 2.13 14.86 -0.08
N GLU A 72 2.60 15.31 1.08
CA GLU A 72 2.09 14.94 2.38
C GLU A 72 1.40 16.13 3.04
N VAL A 73 0.15 15.95 3.42
CA VAL A 73 -0.59 16.90 4.24
C VAL A 73 -0.69 16.33 5.64
N LYS A 74 -0.13 17.04 6.63
CA LYS A 74 -0.22 16.59 8.03
C LYS A 74 -1.68 16.61 8.49
N PRO A 75 -2.14 15.59 9.22
CA PRO A 75 -3.50 15.55 9.73
C PRO A 75 -3.73 16.62 10.79
N VAL A 76 -4.86 17.32 10.69
CA VAL A 76 -5.25 18.34 11.66
C VAL A 76 -5.80 17.65 12.90
N TYR A 77 -5.10 17.77 14.02
CA TYR A 77 -5.50 17.11 15.26
C TYR A 77 -6.85 17.66 15.77
N PRO A 78 -7.91 16.83 15.87
CA PRO A 78 -9.24 17.30 16.27
C PRO A 78 -9.26 17.90 17.68
N PRO A 79 -9.94 19.05 17.91
CA PRO A 79 -10.01 19.68 19.23
C PRO A 79 -10.53 18.73 20.32
N ILE A 80 -11.56 17.93 20.00
CA ILE A 80 -12.11 16.96 20.95
C ILE A 80 -11.10 15.87 21.33
N ALA A 81 -10.27 15.43 20.38
CA ALA A 81 -9.22 14.46 20.64
C ALA A 81 -8.05 15.07 21.45
N LYS A 82 -7.75 16.37 21.24
CA LYS A 82 -6.77 17.08 22.08
C LYS A 82 -7.25 17.20 23.52
N THR A 83 -8.49 17.65 23.74
CA THR A 83 -9.07 17.81 25.08
C THR A 83 -9.17 16.46 25.80
N ALA A 84 -9.58 15.41 25.09
CA ALA A 84 -9.63 14.04 25.60
C ALA A 84 -8.25 13.35 25.68
N ARG A 85 -7.16 14.04 25.27
CA ARG A 85 -5.78 13.52 25.24
C ARG A 85 -5.62 12.19 24.48
N VAL A 86 -6.45 11.96 23.46
CA VAL A 86 -6.47 10.71 22.68
C VAL A 86 -5.36 10.73 21.66
N GLN A 87 -4.34 9.89 21.85
CA GLN A 87 -3.22 9.66 20.94
C GLN A 87 -3.31 8.27 20.30
N GLY A 88 -2.54 8.05 19.24
CA GLY A 88 -2.38 6.71 18.67
C GLY A 88 -2.17 6.72 17.17
N ASN A 89 -2.11 5.51 16.62
CA ASN A 89 -1.92 5.29 15.19
C ASN A 89 -3.27 4.98 14.54
N VAL A 90 -3.54 5.63 13.41
CA VAL A 90 -4.65 5.29 12.53
C VAL A 90 -4.08 4.57 11.31
N VAL A 91 -4.49 3.32 11.14
CA VAL A 91 -4.08 2.47 10.02
C VAL A 91 -5.19 2.46 8.98
N LEU A 92 -4.86 2.90 7.78
CA LEU A 92 -5.77 2.99 6.65
C LEU A 92 -5.28 2.07 5.53
N GLN A 93 -6.18 1.42 4.82
CA GLN A 93 -5.90 0.81 3.53
C GLN A 93 -6.26 1.84 2.45
N ALA A 94 -5.39 2.00 1.47
CA ALA A 94 -5.52 2.97 0.41
C ALA A 94 -5.14 2.32 -0.91
N GLU A 95 -5.85 2.67 -1.97
CA GLU A 95 -5.49 2.30 -3.33
C GLU A 95 -4.91 3.52 -4.03
N ILE A 96 -3.70 3.41 -4.56
CA ILE A 96 -3.06 4.46 -5.34
C ILE A 96 -3.37 4.16 -6.80
N SER A 97 -4.01 5.11 -7.47
CA SER A 97 -4.34 5.01 -8.89
C SER A 97 -3.09 5.12 -9.76
N LYS A 98 -3.27 4.83 -11.05
CA LYS A 98 -2.26 5.04 -12.10
C LYS A 98 -1.78 6.49 -12.23
N GLU A 99 -2.52 7.45 -11.70
CA GLU A 99 -2.20 8.87 -11.70
C GLU A 99 -1.52 9.30 -10.38
N GLY A 100 -1.40 8.40 -9.41
CA GLY A 100 -0.84 8.70 -8.09
C GLY A 100 -1.84 9.38 -7.14
N THR A 101 -3.13 9.35 -7.48
CA THR A 101 -4.21 9.80 -6.59
C THR A 101 -4.66 8.67 -5.68
N ILE A 102 -5.01 8.97 -4.43
CA ILE A 102 -5.56 7.97 -3.52
C ILE A 102 -7.04 7.76 -3.80
N GLN A 103 -7.44 6.50 -3.88
CA GLN A 103 -8.80 6.00 -4.04
C GLN A 103 -9.06 4.89 -3.02
N ASN A 104 -10.34 4.49 -2.89
CA ASN A 104 -10.78 3.37 -2.06
C ASN A 104 -10.18 3.32 -0.64
N LEU A 105 -10.16 4.47 0.04
CA LEU A 105 -9.71 4.56 1.42
C LEU A 105 -10.63 3.78 2.36
N ARG A 106 -10.04 2.86 3.12
CA ARG A 106 -10.73 2.10 4.18
C ARG A 106 -9.96 2.22 5.47
N VAL A 107 -10.68 2.24 6.58
CA VAL A 107 -10.07 2.25 7.90
C VAL A 107 -9.87 0.81 8.34
N LEU A 108 -8.65 0.46 8.71
CA LEU A 108 -8.33 -0.86 9.28
C LEU A 108 -8.39 -0.82 10.79
N SER A 109 -7.78 0.21 11.40
CA SER A 109 -7.77 0.37 12.85
C SER A 109 -7.40 1.80 13.27
N GLY A 110 -7.75 2.17 14.51
CA GLY A 110 -7.34 3.42 15.12
C GLY A 110 -8.41 4.05 16.01
N PRO A 111 -8.08 5.08 16.80
CA PRO A 111 -9.05 5.74 17.67
C PRO A 111 -10.13 6.48 16.87
N PRO A 112 -11.43 6.30 17.18
CA PRO A 112 -12.53 6.83 16.36
C PRO A 112 -12.52 8.35 16.24
N LEU A 113 -12.05 9.06 17.28
CA LEU A 113 -11.92 10.51 17.27
C LEU A 113 -10.83 11.03 16.31
N LEU A 114 -9.90 10.18 15.87
CA LEU A 114 -8.79 10.53 14.98
C LEU A 114 -9.02 10.08 13.53
N ILE A 115 -9.89 9.09 13.32
CA ILE A 115 -10.16 8.48 12.00
C ILE A 115 -10.53 9.54 10.95
N GLN A 116 -11.48 10.42 11.28
CA GLN A 116 -11.99 11.41 10.31
C GLN A 116 -10.87 12.35 9.84
N SER A 117 -10.07 12.86 10.79
CA SER A 117 -8.93 13.72 10.48
C SER A 117 -7.87 13.00 9.64
N ALA A 118 -7.59 11.73 9.96
CA ALA A 118 -6.67 10.92 9.18
C ALA A 118 -7.16 10.74 7.74
N LEU A 119 -8.45 10.43 7.55
CA LEU A 119 -9.05 10.29 6.22
C LEU A 119 -8.95 11.58 5.41
N ASP A 120 -9.29 12.72 6.00
CA ASP A 120 -9.31 14.01 5.29
C ASP A 120 -7.90 14.51 4.93
N ALA A 121 -6.91 14.18 5.76
CA ALA A 121 -5.51 14.44 5.44
C ALA A 121 -5.02 13.55 4.30
N VAL A 122 -5.25 12.25 4.41
CA VAL A 122 -4.73 11.26 3.45
C VAL A 122 -5.38 11.42 2.08
N LYS A 123 -6.66 11.78 1.98
CA LYS A 123 -7.30 12.13 0.68
C LYS A 123 -6.56 13.21 -0.11
N GLN A 124 -5.87 14.12 0.59
CA GLN A 124 -5.14 15.22 -0.03
C GLN A 124 -3.69 14.87 -0.40
N TRP A 125 -3.23 13.67 -0.03
CA TRP A 125 -1.91 13.20 -0.39
C TRP A 125 -1.86 12.88 -1.88
N ARG A 126 -0.65 12.96 -2.41
CA ARG A 126 -0.33 12.58 -3.79
C ARG A 126 0.90 11.71 -3.78
N TYR A 127 0.83 10.64 -4.55
CA TYR A 127 1.92 9.70 -4.77
C TYR A 127 2.39 9.80 -6.22
N ARG A 128 3.58 9.30 -6.51
CA ARG A 128 4.04 9.06 -7.87
C ARG A 128 3.36 7.77 -8.35
N PRO A 129 2.87 7.74 -9.59
CA PRO A 129 2.43 6.50 -10.23
C PRO A 129 3.46 5.39 -10.06
N TYR A 130 3.00 4.21 -9.65
CA TYR A 130 3.84 3.03 -9.68
C TYR A 130 3.82 2.46 -11.10
N VAL A 131 5.01 2.32 -11.69
CA VAL A 131 5.17 1.81 -13.05
C VAL A 131 5.78 0.42 -12.95
N LEU A 132 5.07 -0.58 -13.46
CA LEU A 132 5.53 -1.97 -13.57
C LEU A 132 5.68 -2.29 -15.05
N ASN A 133 6.85 -2.76 -15.48
CA ASN A 133 7.13 -3.11 -16.88
C ASN A 133 6.85 -1.97 -17.89
N GLY A 134 7.01 -0.72 -17.48
CA GLY A 134 6.73 0.46 -18.32
C GLY A 134 5.27 0.90 -18.32
N GLU A 135 4.37 0.19 -17.66
CA GLU A 135 2.95 0.56 -17.55
C GLU A 135 2.58 1.03 -16.14
N PRO A 136 1.80 2.13 -16.00
CA PRO A 136 1.30 2.55 -14.71
C PRO A 136 0.22 1.59 -14.20
N VAL A 137 0.39 1.10 -12.98
CA VAL A 137 -0.50 0.13 -12.34
C VAL A 137 -1.12 0.68 -11.06
N GLU A 138 -2.29 0.16 -10.72
CA GLU A 138 -2.95 0.46 -9.45
C GLU A 138 -2.32 -0.35 -8.33
N VAL A 139 -2.13 0.31 -7.19
CA VAL A 139 -1.38 -0.24 -6.08
C VAL A 139 -2.21 -0.18 -4.81
N GLU A 140 -2.41 -1.32 -4.19
CA GLU A 140 -2.99 -1.37 -2.86
C GLU A 140 -1.89 -1.26 -1.80
N THR A 141 -2.07 -0.35 -0.86
CA THR A 141 -1.14 -0.15 0.25
C THR A 141 -1.84 0.17 1.56
N THR A 142 -1.07 0.10 2.64
CA THR A 142 -1.50 0.52 3.97
C THR A 142 -0.88 1.89 4.28
N ILE A 143 -1.52 2.72 5.09
CA ILE A 143 -1.01 4.03 5.47
C ILE A 143 -1.19 4.12 6.97
N THR A 144 -0.09 4.29 7.69
CA THR A 144 -0.12 4.53 9.13
C THR A 144 0.06 6.01 9.40
N VAL A 145 -0.94 6.62 10.01
CA VAL A 145 -0.94 8.02 10.42
C VAL A 145 -0.76 8.08 11.94
N MET A 146 0.36 8.62 12.39
CA MET A 146 0.68 8.72 13.81
C MET A 146 0.18 10.06 14.38
N PHE A 147 -0.64 10.00 15.43
CA PHE A 147 -1.07 11.16 16.19
C PHE A 147 -0.39 11.13 17.56
N SER A 148 0.48 12.12 17.79
CA SER A 148 1.13 12.35 19.08
C SER A 148 0.81 13.75 19.58
N LEU A 149 0.69 13.90 20.90
CA LEU A 149 0.65 15.17 21.61
C LEU A 149 2.02 15.41 22.25
N THR A 150 3.09 15.33 21.46
CA THR A 150 4.35 15.94 21.89
C THR A 150 4.14 17.44 21.74
N GLY A 151 4.15 18.17 22.87
CA GLY A 151 3.66 19.53 23.00
C GLY A 151 3.96 20.44 21.80
N SER A 152 2.89 20.83 21.10
CA SER A 152 2.88 21.95 20.16
C SER A 152 2.44 23.21 20.90
#